data_AF-A0A660HLX5-F1
#
_entry.id   AF-A0A660HLX5-F1
#
_cell.length_a   1.000
_cell.length_b   1.000
_cell.length_c   1.000
_cell.angle_alpha   90.00
_cell.angle_beta   90.00
_cell.angle_gamma   90.00
#
_symmetry.space_group_name_H-M   'P 1'
#
loop_
_entity.id
_entity.type
_entity.pdbx_description
1 polymer ?
#
loop_
_entity_poly.entity_id
_entity_poly.type
_entity_poly.pdbx_seq_one_letter_code
_entity_poly.pdbx_strand_id
1 'polypeptide(L)'
;MLKIQNLCKIFKDEQILKNISFNVPDKGLVFITGASGSGKSTLLYLLGGLDSSSRGDIYVHDLNITQKFNNEKLNSYRNNFVSFIFQEFNLLEELTVYDNIKITCELQNKNIDTDKIEQILQKLEINNLKFRKINQLSGGQKQRVGIVRALLKNSKMILVDEPTSNLDEQTGQQVFDLFKEISKDKLVIVNTHDKENALKYGDRLIELKNGSIIKDISKKLNVEPIVDNDKKYYTKEEMLELLKNKDILEEKANFEKTPIKIFSSDVKDFSNSLDNVSSESYLTFSSAISFTKNTFKNSKKLYFRAIMSIGFPGCLLIISTILFFNLFIDKNFRDLRDELTMAHYFLFFVFYLILFLNSLFQLNYIIKNRMEFKKKEIGILQSLGAFKKDIKKIFRIFSFKLSFFQSLGVHLTLVICYFAYFNNDADTFLLEKLKIHFVINLIFYFLLSYLYPLFINMLTIKYHINKLFRKNPYPLSIILDRK
;
A
#
# COMPACT_ATOMS: atom_id res chain seq x y z
N MET A 1 22.66 -6.87 -14.00
CA MET A 1 23.07 -8.02 -13.18
C MET A 1 22.68 -7.76 -11.73
N LEU A 2 22.19 -8.76 -10.99
CA LEU A 2 21.93 -8.65 -9.54
C LEU A 2 23.06 -9.34 -8.75
N LYS A 3 23.65 -8.67 -7.78
CA LYS A 3 24.77 -9.20 -6.99
C LYS A 3 24.52 -9.00 -5.51
N ILE A 4 24.62 -10.09 -4.74
CA ILE A 4 24.40 -10.13 -3.31
C ILE A 4 25.74 -10.45 -2.64
N GLN A 5 26.16 -9.62 -1.69
CA GLN A 5 27.42 -9.79 -0.97
C GLN A 5 27.22 -9.78 0.54
N ASN A 6 27.55 -10.90 1.17
CA ASN A 6 27.60 -11.10 2.62
C ASN A 6 26.32 -10.67 3.34
N LEU A 7 25.17 -10.91 2.71
CA LEU A 7 23.89 -10.40 3.14
C LEU A 7 23.43 -11.12 4.42
N CYS A 8 23.16 -10.34 5.45
CA CYS A 8 22.66 -10.82 6.74
C CYS A 8 21.39 -10.07 7.13
N LYS A 9 20.47 -10.79 7.79
CA LYS A 9 19.28 -10.21 8.38
C LYS A 9 19.07 -10.78 9.78
N ILE A 10 18.97 -9.88 10.75
CA ILE A 10 18.68 -10.16 12.14
C ILE A 10 17.33 -9.53 12.48
N PHE A 11 16.49 -10.28 13.17
CA PHE A 11 15.21 -9.80 13.69
C PHE A 11 15.14 -10.04 15.20
N LYS A 12 14.94 -8.96 15.97
CA LYS A 12 15.02 -8.94 17.44
C LYS A 12 16.42 -9.39 17.89
N ASP A 13 16.69 -10.70 17.94
CA ASP A 13 18.01 -11.28 18.17
C ASP A 13 18.28 -12.55 17.35
N GLU A 14 17.35 -12.95 16.49
CA GLU A 14 17.47 -14.16 15.66
C GLU A 14 18.04 -13.83 14.29
N GLN A 15 19.08 -14.55 13.90
CA GLN A 15 19.70 -14.42 12.59
C GLN A 15 18.94 -15.26 11.55
N ILE A 16 18.10 -14.59 10.76
CA ILE A 16 17.28 -15.21 9.71
C ILE A 16 18.08 -15.49 8.44
N LEU A 17 18.98 -14.58 8.06
CA LEU A 17 19.90 -14.78 6.92
C LEU A 17 21.36 -14.65 7.39
N LYS A 18 22.18 -15.59 6.95
CA LYS A 18 23.55 -15.83 7.42
C LYS A 18 24.51 -15.82 6.23
N ASN A 19 25.12 -14.66 6.00
CA ASN A 19 26.21 -14.46 5.04
C ASN A 19 25.86 -14.96 3.62
N ILE A 20 24.72 -14.54 3.11
CA ILE A 20 24.26 -14.92 1.78
C ILE A 20 25.06 -14.16 0.71
N SER A 21 25.72 -14.88 -0.19
CA SER A 21 26.51 -14.31 -1.29
C SER A 21 26.27 -15.10 -2.58
N PHE A 22 25.72 -14.44 -3.60
CA PHE A 22 25.52 -15.00 -4.93
C PHE A 22 25.22 -13.90 -5.94
N ASN A 23 25.39 -14.20 -7.22
CA ASN A 23 25.07 -13.29 -8.32
C ASN A 23 24.02 -13.92 -9.21
N VAL A 24 23.15 -13.12 -9.82
CA VAL A 24 22.10 -13.57 -10.72
C VAL A 24 22.18 -12.76 -12.02
N PRO A 25 22.06 -13.40 -13.20
CA PRO A 25 22.01 -12.71 -14.48
C PRO A 25 20.78 -11.80 -14.61
N ASP A 26 20.74 -10.99 -15.68
CA ASP A 26 19.64 -10.07 -15.97
C ASP A 26 18.35 -10.72 -16.45
N LYS A 27 18.44 -12.00 -16.81
CA LYS A 27 17.34 -12.80 -17.28
C LYS A 27 17.48 -14.26 -16.86
N GLY A 28 16.40 -15.00 -16.96
CA GLY A 28 16.33 -16.41 -16.57
C GLY A 28 15.42 -16.64 -15.37
N LEU A 29 15.02 -17.90 -15.21
CA LEU A 29 14.12 -18.34 -14.16
C LEU A 29 14.92 -18.99 -13.04
N VAL A 30 15.07 -18.28 -11.93
CA VAL A 30 15.84 -18.71 -10.77
C VAL A 30 14.91 -19.14 -9.65
N PHE A 31 15.09 -20.35 -9.17
CA PHE A 31 14.34 -20.87 -8.03
C PHE A 31 15.17 -20.78 -6.75
N ILE A 32 14.54 -20.31 -5.69
CA ILE A 32 15.06 -20.36 -4.33
C ILE A 32 14.18 -21.35 -3.56
N THR A 33 14.76 -22.47 -3.16
CA THR A 33 14.04 -23.54 -2.46
C THR A 33 14.55 -23.74 -1.05
N GLY A 34 13.81 -24.48 -0.23
CA GLY A 34 14.19 -24.77 1.16
C GLY A 34 12.97 -24.90 2.08
N ALA A 35 13.17 -25.48 3.27
CA ALA A 35 12.10 -25.73 4.25
C ALA A 35 11.43 -24.43 4.76
N SER A 36 10.26 -24.56 5.40
CA SER A 36 9.56 -23.38 5.93
C SER A 36 10.44 -22.72 7.00
N GLY A 37 10.47 -21.39 7.02
CA GLY A 37 11.37 -20.64 7.92
C GLY A 37 12.85 -20.60 7.51
N SER A 38 13.25 -21.17 6.36
CA SER A 38 14.68 -21.14 5.93
C SER A 38 15.21 -19.75 5.52
N GLY A 39 14.34 -18.74 5.45
CA GLY A 39 14.70 -17.36 5.10
C GLY A 39 14.36 -16.94 3.66
N LYS A 40 13.73 -17.79 2.84
CA LYS A 40 13.39 -17.51 1.42
C LYS A 40 12.64 -16.18 1.22
N SER A 41 11.49 -16.02 1.86
CA SER A 41 10.66 -14.81 1.72
C SER A 41 11.40 -13.58 2.21
N THR A 42 12.16 -13.70 3.30
CA THR A 42 13.03 -12.63 3.80
C THR A 42 14.06 -12.20 2.76
N LEU A 43 14.76 -13.15 2.13
CA LEU A 43 15.71 -12.84 1.05
C LEU A 43 15.02 -12.11 -0.09
N LEU A 44 13.87 -12.62 -0.54
CA LEU A 44 13.07 -12.02 -1.62
C LEU A 44 12.62 -10.59 -1.28
N TYR A 45 12.20 -10.32 -0.03
CA TYR A 45 11.83 -8.97 0.41
C TYR A 45 13.01 -7.99 0.42
N LEU A 46 14.22 -8.46 0.79
CA LEU A 46 15.43 -7.63 0.72
C LEU A 46 15.80 -7.32 -0.74
N LEU A 47 15.75 -8.32 -1.62
CA LEU A 47 15.98 -8.12 -3.06
C LEU A 47 14.97 -7.14 -3.66
N GLY A 48 13.71 -7.19 -3.23
CA GLY A 48 12.67 -6.28 -3.70
C GLY A 48 12.71 -4.88 -3.08
N GLY A 49 13.64 -4.60 -2.17
CA GLY A 49 13.69 -3.34 -1.42
C GLY A 49 12.45 -3.10 -0.56
N LEU A 50 11.77 -4.17 -0.13
CA LEU A 50 10.60 -4.12 0.75
C LEU A 50 10.99 -4.08 2.23
N ASP A 51 12.24 -4.44 2.54
CA ASP A 51 12.88 -4.40 3.86
C ASP A 51 14.38 -4.08 3.69
N SER A 52 15.10 -3.83 4.79
CA SER A 52 16.54 -3.54 4.83
C SER A 52 17.37 -4.71 5.34
N SER A 53 18.60 -4.85 4.83
CA SER A 53 19.57 -5.78 5.40
C SER A 53 20.10 -5.26 6.73
N SER A 54 20.52 -6.19 7.62
CA SER A 54 21.24 -5.83 8.84
C SER A 54 22.73 -5.62 8.56
N ARG A 55 23.30 -6.42 7.64
CA ARG A 55 24.65 -6.28 7.10
C ARG A 55 24.69 -6.80 5.66
N GLY A 56 25.77 -6.48 4.95
CA GLY A 56 25.97 -6.87 3.57
C GLY A 56 25.13 -6.05 2.59
N ASP A 57 25.40 -6.28 1.31
CA ASP A 57 25.00 -5.37 0.25
C ASP A 57 24.29 -6.07 -0.90
N ILE A 58 23.34 -5.35 -1.50
CA ILE A 58 22.68 -5.75 -2.73
C ILE A 58 23.04 -4.72 -3.80
N TYR A 59 23.56 -5.21 -4.92
CA TYR A 59 23.93 -4.43 -6.08
C TYR A 59 23.02 -4.79 -7.25
N VAL A 60 22.46 -3.77 -7.89
CA VAL A 60 21.67 -3.89 -9.12
C VAL A 60 22.43 -3.13 -10.20
N HIS A 61 23.02 -3.86 -11.15
CA HIS A 61 23.95 -3.35 -12.16
C HIS A 61 25.02 -2.43 -11.53
N ASP A 62 25.71 -2.97 -10.52
CA ASP A 62 26.78 -2.31 -9.76
C ASP A 62 26.36 -1.08 -8.91
N LEU A 63 25.08 -0.72 -8.90
CA LEU A 63 24.54 0.24 -7.95
C LEU A 63 24.13 -0.45 -6.66
N ASN A 64 24.78 -0.06 -5.56
CA ASN A 64 24.44 -0.52 -4.23
C ASN A 64 23.09 0.08 -3.79
N ILE A 65 22.04 -0.74 -3.74
CA ILE A 65 20.68 -0.31 -3.36
C ILE A 65 20.47 -0.30 -1.85
N THR A 66 21.30 -1.00 -1.08
CA THR A 66 21.19 -1.11 0.38
C THR A 66 21.69 0.14 1.10
N GLN A 67 22.81 0.71 0.65
CA GLN A 67 23.47 1.84 1.32
C GLN A 67 23.21 3.19 0.63
N LYS A 68 23.15 3.23 -0.72
CA LYS A 68 23.10 4.52 -1.45
C LYS A 68 21.68 5.02 -1.71
N PHE A 69 20.65 4.21 -1.51
CA PHE A 69 19.28 4.59 -1.87
C PHE A 69 18.56 5.16 -0.66
N ASN A 70 18.05 6.39 -0.82
CA ASN A 70 17.07 6.94 0.10
C ASN A 70 15.67 6.34 -0.19
N ASN A 71 14.67 6.70 0.61
CA ASN A 71 13.31 6.19 0.45
C ASN A 71 12.69 6.47 -0.93
N GLU A 72 13.04 7.59 -1.59
CA GLU A 72 12.52 7.94 -2.91
C GLU A 72 13.15 7.08 -4.00
N LYS A 73 14.47 6.89 -3.97
CA LYS A 73 15.17 5.96 -4.86
C LYS A 73 14.69 4.53 -4.68
N LEU A 74 14.42 4.09 -3.44
CA LEU A 74 13.80 2.79 -3.16
C LEU A 74 12.37 2.68 -3.68
N ASN A 75 11.53 3.72 -3.53
CA ASN A 75 10.19 3.73 -4.12
C ASN A 75 10.28 3.57 -5.63
N SER A 76 11.20 4.27 -6.29
CA SER A 76 11.35 4.19 -7.73
C SER A 76 11.95 2.88 -8.22
N TYR A 77 12.91 2.32 -7.49
CA TYR A 77 13.39 0.96 -7.69
C TYR A 77 12.22 -0.05 -7.67
N ARG A 78 11.37 0.03 -6.65
CA ARG A 78 10.15 -0.78 -6.58
C ARG A 78 9.22 -0.48 -7.73
N ASN A 79 8.99 0.79 -8.08
CA ASN A 79 8.04 1.18 -9.11
C ASN A 79 8.46 0.70 -10.52
N ASN A 80 9.74 0.81 -10.87
CA ASN A 80 10.21 0.63 -12.25
C ASN A 80 10.95 -0.69 -12.48
N PHE A 81 11.69 -1.17 -11.48
CA PHE A 81 12.60 -2.31 -11.66
C PHE A 81 12.03 -3.62 -11.12
N VAL A 82 11.16 -3.57 -10.12
CA VAL A 82 10.65 -4.77 -9.42
C VAL A 82 9.14 -4.94 -9.55
N SER A 83 8.72 -6.13 -9.96
CA SER A 83 7.36 -6.64 -9.72
C SER A 83 7.38 -7.66 -8.61
N PHE A 84 6.38 -7.66 -7.74
CA PHE A 84 6.28 -8.60 -6.64
C PHE A 84 4.94 -9.34 -6.69
N ILE A 85 5.00 -10.67 -6.59
CA ILE A 85 3.85 -11.56 -6.42
C ILE A 85 3.96 -12.15 -5.03
N PHE A 86 3.03 -11.79 -4.15
CA PHE A 86 3.05 -12.17 -2.74
C PHE A 86 2.23 -13.42 -2.49
N GLN A 87 2.66 -14.24 -1.53
CA GLN A 87 1.91 -15.40 -1.03
C GLN A 87 0.53 -15.02 -0.48
N GLU A 88 0.43 -13.91 0.28
CA GLU A 88 -0.85 -13.38 0.78
C GLU A 88 -1.64 -12.54 -0.26
N PHE A 89 -1.27 -12.60 -1.54
CA PHE A 89 -1.79 -11.81 -2.67
C PHE A 89 -1.51 -10.30 -2.59
N ASN A 90 -1.63 -9.70 -1.40
CA ASN A 90 -1.47 -8.27 -1.13
C ASN A 90 -2.24 -7.41 -2.14
N LEU A 91 -3.51 -7.76 -2.33
CA LEU A 91 -4.45 -7.03 -3.16
C LEU A 91 -5.33 -6.11 -2.28
N LEU A 92 -5.79 -5.01 -2.85
CA LEU A 92 -6.69 -4.09 -2.18
C LEU A 92 -8.11 -4.68 -2.21
N GLU A 93 -8.51 -5.28 -1.10
CA GLU A 93 -9.70 -6.14 -0.99
C GLU A 93 -11.02 -5.47 -1.39
N GLU A 94 -11.12 -4.17 -1.14
CA GLU A 94 -12.34 -3.39 -1.42
C GLU A 94 -12.40 -2.84 -2.85
N LEU A 95 -11.34 -2.97 -3.63
CA LEU A 95 -11.28 -2.53 -5.01
C LEU A 95 -11.65 -3.67 -5.97
N THR A 96 -12.01 -3.32 -7.20
CA THR A 96 -12.23 -4.30 -8.26
C THR A 96 -10.91 -4.90 -8.76
N VAL A 97 -10.98 -6.00 -9.52
CA VAL A 97 -9.81 -6.53 -10.24
C VAL A 97 -9.20 -5.46 -11.14
N TYR A 98 -10.04 -4.78 -11.93
CA TYR A 98 -9.62 -3.70 -12.80
C TYR A 98 -8.95 -2.55 -12.04
N ASP A 99 -9.53 -2.09 -10.93
CA ASP A 99 -8.96 -1.00 -10.14
C ASP A 99 -7.61 -1.37 -9.51
N ASN A 100 -7.44 -2.62 -9.03
CA ASN A 100 -6.16 -3.10 -8.51
C ASN A 100 -5.05 -3.08 -9.57
N ILE A 101 -5.40 -3.49 -10.80
CA ILE A 101 -4.51 -3.48 -11.95
C ILE A 101 -4.17 -2.04 -12.35
N LYS A 102 -5.21 -1.21 -12.51
CA LYS A 102 -5.13 0.19 -12.92
C LYS A 102 -4.17 0.99 -12.05
N ILE A 103 -4.26 0.86 -10.72
CA ILE A 103 -3.38 1.57 -9.77
C ILE A 103 -1.91 1.30 -10.07
N THR A 104 -1.56 0.09 -10.48
CA THR A 104 -0.15 -0.28 -10.74
C THR A 104 0.39 0.43 -11.98
N CYS A 105 -0.41 0.56 -13.04
CA CYS A 105 -0.03 1.31 -14.24
C CYS A 105 0.04 2.82 -13.96
N GLU A 106 -0.92 3.35 -13.21
CA GLU A 106 -0.95 4.77 -12.84
C GLU A 106 0.31 5.16 -12.05
N LEU A 107 0.68 4.37 -11.04
CA LEU A 107 1.87 4.65 -10.22
C LEU A 107 3.16 4.72 -11.06
N GLN A 108 3.24 4.04 -12.21
CA GLN A 108 4.35 4.12 -13.16
C GLN A 108 4.23 5.28 -14.17
N ASN A 109 3.20 6.12 -14.07
CA ASN A 109 2.82 7.13 -15.07
C ASN A 109 2.62 6.55 -16.47
N LYS A 110 2.24 5.28 -16.57
CA LYS A 110 1.98 4.63 -17.86
C LYS A 110 0.52 4.77 -18.23
N ASN A 111 0.28 5.02 -19.51
CA ASN A 111 -1.06 4.91 -20.07
C ASN A 111 -1.58 3.49 -19.89
N ILE A 112 -2.86 3.38 -19.57
CA ILE A 112 -3.53 2.11 -19.37
C ILE A 112 -3.86 1.57 -20.76
N ASP A 113 -3.12 0.57 -21.19
CA ASP A 113 -3.44 -0.21 -22.39
C ASP A 113 -4.53 -1.22 -22.02
N THR A 114 -5.78 -0.87 -22.34
CA THR A 114 -6.95 -1.70 -22.02
C THR A 114 -6.95 -3.03 -22.75
N ASP A 115 -6.40 -3.06 -23.96
CA ASP A 115 -6.38 -4.25 -24.80
C ASP A 115 -5.37 -5.26 -24.26
N LYS A 116 -4.19 -4.77 -23.86
CA LYS A 116 -3.19 -5.59 -23.16
C LYS A 116 -3.71 -6.14 -21.82
N ILE A 117 -4.48 -5.34 -21.07
CA ILE A 117 -5.12 -5.82 -19.84
C ILE A 117 -6.08 -6.96 -20.17
N GLU A 118 -6.93 -6.80 -21.18
CA GLU A 118 -7.91 -7.81 -21.57
C GLU A 118 -7.24 -9.10 -22.04
N GLN A 119 -6.19 -9.00 -22.87
CA GLN A 119 -5.40 -10.16 -23.32
C GLN A 119 -4.81 -10.96 -22.16
N ILE A 120 -4.21 -10.29 -21.17
CA ILE A 120 -3.60 -10.98 -20.02
C ILE A 120 -4.68 -11.58 -19.11
N LEU A 121 -5.80 -10.88 -18.92
CA LEU A 121 -6.94 -11.41 -18.15
C LEU A 121 -7.54 -12.66 -18.82
N GLN A 122 -7.61 -12.70 -20.15
CA GLN A 122 -8.05 -13.86 -20.93
C GLN A 122 -7.05 -15.02 -20.82
N LYS A 123 -5.74 -14.76 -20.98
CA LYS A 123 -4.68 -15.79 -20.85
C LYS A 123 -4.70 -16.47 -19.48
N LEU A 124 -5.17 -15.77 -18.44
CA LEU A 124 -5.29 -16.30 -17.07
C LEU A 124 -6.73 -16.68 -16.69
N GLU A 125 -7.68 -16.67 -17.64
CA GLU A 125 -9.07 -17.10 -17.45
C GLU A 125 -9.82 -16.36 -16.32
N ILE A 126 -9.57 -15.06 -16.18
CA ILE A 126 -10.20 -14.21 -15.16
C ILE A 126 -10.83 -12.92 -15.73
N ASN A 127 -11.01 -12.84 -17.05
CA ASN A 127 -11.61 -11.68 -17.73
C ASN A 127 -13.04 -11.39 -17.27
N ASN A 128 -13.85 -12.42 -17.03
CA ASN A 128 -15.21 -12.29 -16.47
C ASN A 128 -15.24 -11.72 -15.03
N LEU A 129 -14.10 -11.68 -14.33
CA LEU A 129 -13.98 -11.15 -12.97
C LEU A 129 -13.53 -9.69 -12.92
N LYS A 130 -13.27 -9.05 -14.08
CA LYS A 130 -12.70 -7.70 -14.22
C LYS A 130 -13.34 -6.64 -13.30
N PHE A 131 -14.67 -6.68 -13.16
CA PHE A 131 -15.42 -5.72 -12.34
C PHE A 131 -15.85 -6.24 -10.97
N ARG A 132 -15.49 -7.48 -10.60
CA ARG A 132 -15.73 -8.01 -9.26
C ARG A 132 -14.72 -7.46 -8.27
N LYS A 133 -15.15 -7.33 -7.00
CA LYS A 133 -14.26 -6.92 -5.91
C LYS A 133 -13.38 -8.08 -5.48
N ILE A 134 -12.17 -7.77 -5.04
CA ILE A 134 -11.20 -8.78 -4.59
C ILE A 134 -11.74 -9.62 -3.42
N ASN A 135 -12.47 -9.02 -2.48
CA ASN A 135 -13.10 -9.75 -1.37
C ASN A 135 -14.19 -10.77 -1.79
N GLN A 136 -14.58 -10.80 -3.08
CA GLN A 136 -15.54 -11.75 -3.63
C GLN A 136 -14.88 -12.91 -4.38
N LEU A 137 -13.54 -12.94 -4.45
CA LEU A 137 -12.78 -13.90 -5.25
C LEU A 137 -12.24 -15.06 -4.40
N SER A 138 -12.08 -16.23 -5.02
CA SER A 138 -11.37 -17.36 -4.41
C SER A 138 -9.86 -17.09 -4.28
N GLY A 139 -9.15 -17.88 -3.47
CA GLY A 139 -7.70 -17.77 -3.30
C GLY A 139 -6.93 -17.86 -4.63
N GLY A 140 -7.24 -18.86 -5.46
CA GLY A 140 -6.61 -19.02 -6.77
C GLY A 140 -6.94 -17.89 -7.76
N GLN A 141 -8.15 -17.33 -7.71
CA GLN A 141 -8.50 -16.14 -8.49
C GLN A 141 -7.70 -14.91 -8.02
N LYS A 142 -7.57 -14.70 -6.70
CA LYS A 142 -6.74 -13.63 -6.13
C LYS A 142 -5.27 -13.79 -6.55
N GLN A 143 -4.74 -15.01 -6.55
CA GLN A 143 -3.37 -15.29 -7.01
C GLN A 143 -3.17 -14.86 -8.46
N ARG A 144 -4.09 -15.26 -9.36
CA ARG A 144 -4.06 -14.87 -10.77
C ARG A 144 -4.13 -13.36 -10.96
N VAL A 145 -4.97 -12.65 -10.20
CA VAL A 145 -4.98 -11.17 -10.22
C VAL A 145 -3.64 -10.57 -9.77
N GLY A 146 -3.00 -11.14 -8.76
CA GLY A 146 -1.65 -10.76 -8.32
C GLY A 146 -0.60 -10.93 -9.42
N ILE A 147 -0.67 -12.03 -10.17
CA ILE A 147 0.17 -12.31 -11.34
C ILE A 147 -0.09 -11.26 -12.43
N VAL A 148 -1.34 -11.03 -12.85
CA VAL A 148 -1.70 -10.01 -13.86
C VAL A 148 -1.10 -8.64 -13.50
N ARG A 149 -1.24 -8.23 -12.24
CA ARG A 149 -0.70 -6.96 -11.73
C ARG A 149 0.83 -6.87 -11.89
N ALA A 150 1.54 -7.95 -11.58
CA ALA A 150 3.00 -8.02 -11.72
C ALA A 150 3.45 -7.99 -13.19
N LEU A 151 2.70 -8.61 -14.09
CA LEU A 151 3.01 -8.66 -15.53
C LEU A 151 2.84 -7.31 -16.20
N LEU A 152 1.74 -6.62 -15.92
CA LEU A 152 1.41 -5.32 -16.52
C LEU A 152 2.39 -4.22 -16.13
N LYS A 153 2.93 -4.31 -14.91
CA LYS A 153 4.00 -3.40 -14.44
C LYS A 153 5.23 -3.42 -15.35
N ASN A 154 5.44 -4.50 -16.11
CA ASN A 154 6.52 -4.62 -17.11
C ASN A 154 7.91 -4.25 -16.56
N SER A 155 8.23 -4.75 -15.36
CA SER A 155 9.51 -4.53 -14.69
C SER A 155 10.62 -5.44 -15.26
N LYS A 156 11.87 -5.17 -14.89
CA LYS A 156 13.04 -5.98 -15.30
C LYS A 156 13.22 -7.24 -14.44
N MET A 157 12.75 -7.20 -13.20
CA MET A 157 12.81 -8.30 -12.25
C MET A 157 11.43 -8.60 -11.66
N ILE A 158 11.01 -9.86 -11.71
CA ILE A 158 9.79 -10.35 -11.07
C ILE A 158 10.20 -11.25 -9.91
N LEU A 159 9.76 -10.89 -8.71
CA LEU A 159 9.96 -11.63 -7.48
C LEU A 159 8.66 -12.32 -7.09
N VAL A 160 8.70 -13.62 -6.86
CA VAL A 160 7.52 -14.45 -6.68
C VAL A 160 7.67 -15.28 -5.41
N ASP A 161 6.71 -15.16 -4.49
CA ASP A 161 6.69 -15.90 -3.22
C ASP A 161 5.55 -16.92 -3.24
N GLU A 162 5.89 -18.21 -3.36
CA GLU A 162 4.95 -19.35 -3.41
C GLU A 162 3.80 -19.18 -4.42
N PRO A 163 4.09 -19.19 -5.73
CA PRO A 163 3.09 -18.84 -6.74
C PRO A 163 1.90 -19.79 -6.86
N THR A 164 2.09 -21.06 -6.51
CA THR A 164 1.16 -22.15 -6.82
C THR A 164 0.46 -22.74 -5.61
N SER A 165 0.73 -22.27 -4.38
CA SER A 165 0.16 -22.86 -3.15
C SER A 165 -1.37 -22.81 -3.07
N ASN A 166 -2.00 -21.93 -3.85
CA ASN A 166 -3.45 -21.70 -3.89
C ASN A 166 -4.07 -22.04 -5.26
N LEU A 167 -3.33 -22.75 -6.13
CA LEU A 167 -3.76 -23.10 -7.49
C LEU A 167 -3.88 -24.62 -7.62
N ASP A 168 -4.80 -25.07 -8.46
CA ASP A 168 -4.81 -26.45 -8.95
C ASP A 168 -3.58 -26.71 -9.83
N GLU A 169 -3.25 -27.99 -10.02
CA GLU A 169 -2.05 -28.42 -10.72
C GLU A 169 -1.97 -27.88 -12.16
N GLN A 170 -3.07 -27.96 -12.90
CA GLN A 170 -3.13 -27.50 -14.29
C GLN A 170 -2.89 -25.99 -14.39
N THR A 171 -3.57 -25.20 -13.56
CA THR A 171 -3.36 -23.75 -13.49
C THR A 171 -1.95 -23.41 -13.01
N GLY A 172 -1.39 -24.19 -12.07
CA GLY A 172 -0.02 -24.05 -11.59
C GLY A 172 1.02 -24.22 -12.70
N GLN A 173 0.85 -25.24 -13.56
CA GLN A 173 1.71 -25.47 -14.73
C GLN A 173 1.64 -24.30 -15.72
N GLN A 174 0.43 -23.82 -16.06
CA GLN A 174 0.25 -22.66 -16.93
C GLN A 174 0.98 -21.41 -16.42
N VAL A 175 0.98 -21.19 -15.11
CA VAL A 175 1.69 -20.07 -14.47
C VAL A 175 3.21 -20.24 -14.60
N PHE A 176 3.75 -21.44 -14.40
CA PHE A 176 5.18 -21.69 -14.59
C PHE A 176 5.62 -21.60 -16.06
N ASP A 177 4.80 -22.08 -16.99
CA ASP A 177 5.03 -21.92 -18.42
C ASP A 177 5.12 -20.43 -18.79
N LEU A 178 4.21 -19.62 -18.25
CA LEU A 178 4.21 -18.16 -18.42
C LEU A 178 5.47 -17.52 -17.81
N PHE A 179 5.87 -17.90 -16.60
CA PHE A 179 7.12 -17.40 -16.00
C PHE A 179 8.34 -17.80 -16.83
N LYS A 180 8.36 -19.02 -17.38
CA LYS A 180 9.44 -19.47 -18.24
C LYS A 180 9.50 -18.66 -19.53
N GLU A 181 8.36 -18.39 -20.15
CA GLU A 181 8.26 -17.52 -21.33
C GLU A 181 8.84 -16.13 -21.04
N ILE A 182 8.41 -15.51 -19.94
CA ILE A 182 8.85 -14.17 -19.53
C ILE A 182 10.35 -14.15 -19.18
N SER A 183 10.85 -15.23 -18.60
CA SER A 183 12.24 -15.33 -18.16
C SER A 183 13.26 -15.24 -19.31
N LYS A 184 12.82 -15.39 -20.57
CA LYS A 184 13.65 -15.20 -21.76
C LYS A 184 14.18 -13.78 -21.89
N ASP A 185 13.42 -12.80 -21.41
CA ASP A 185 13.73 -11.37 -21.53
C ASP A 185 14.00 -10.68 -20.19
N LYS A 186 13.64 -11.33 -19.08
CA LYS A 186 13.62 -10.74 -17.74
C LYS A 186 14.08 -11.71 -16.68
N LEU A 187 14.49 -11.18 -15.54
CA LEU A 187 14.81 -12.00 -14.38
C LEU A 187 13.52 -12.36 -13.64
N VAL A 188 13.28 -13.65 -13.43
CA VAL A 188 12.19 -14.14 -12.58
C VAL A 188 12.78 -14.97 -11.45
N ILE A 189 12.61 -14.52 -10.20
CA ILE A 189 13.05 -15.25 -9.01
C ILE A 189 11.82 -15.79 -8.30
N VAL A 190 11.74 -17.11 -8.17
CA VAL A 190 10.63 -17.81 -7.53
C VAL A 190 11.11 -18.48 -6.25
N ASN A 191 10.54 -18.08 -5.13
CA ASN A 191 10.60 -18.86 -3.90
C ASN A 191 9.54 -19.96 -3.96
N THR A 192 9.95 -21.20 -3.71
CA THR A 192 9.00 -22.29 -3.54
C THR A 192 9.53 -23.41 -2.65
N HIS A 193 8.61 -24.18 -2.07
CA HIS A 193 8.90 -25.49 -1.50
C HIS A 193 8.90 -26.63 -2.54
N ASP A 194 8.34 -26.38 -3.73
CA ASP A 194 8.19 -27.36 -4.79
C ASP A 194 9.48 -27.52 -5.60
N LYS A 195 10.25 -28.55 -5.25
CA LYS A 195 11.51 -28.86 -5.93
C LYS A 195 11.31 -29.44 -7.33
N GLU A 196 10.19 -30.10 -7.58
CA GLU A 196 9.92 -30.75 -8.86
C GLU A 196 9.73 -29.69 -9.95
N ASN A 197 8.86 -28.70 -9.69
CA ASN A 197 8.68 -27.58 -10.61
C ASN A 197 9.96 -26.73 -10.73
N ALA A 198 10.73 -26.59 -9.65
CA ALA A 198 12.00 -25.87 -9.69
C ALA A 198 13.04 -26.55 -10.61
N LEU A 199 13.14 -27.87 -10.59
CA LEU A 199 14.03 -28.64 -11.47
C LEU A 199 13.52 -28.67 -12.93
N LYS A 200 12.19 -28.76 -13.11
CA LYS A 200 11.56 -28.78 -14.44
C LYS A 200 11.78 -27.47 -15.19
N TYR A 201 11.47 -26.34 -14.54
CA TYR A 201 11.41 -25.02 -15.18
C TYR A 201 12.67 -24.18 -14.98
N GLY A 202 13.38 -24.35 -13.87
CA GLY A 202 14.48 -23.49 -13.46
C GLY A 202 15.67 -23.52 -14.41
N ASP A 203 16.24 -22.34 -14.66
CA ASP A 203 17.59 -22.20 -15.22
C ASP A 203 18.65 -22.30 -14.13
N ARG A 204 18.27 -22.01 -12.88
CA ARG A 204 19.13 -22.11 -11.70
C ARG A 204 18.31 -22.42 -10.46
N LEU A 205 18.85 -23.26 -9.58
CA LEU A 205 18.29 -23.63 -8.30
C LEU A 205 19.26 -23.26 -7.18
N ILE A 206 18.78 -22.47 -6.21
CA ILE A 206 19.48 -22.12 -4.99
C ILE A 206 18.71 -22.71 -3.81
N GLU A 207 19.32 -23.59 -3.02
CA GLU A 207 18.68 -24.17 -1.84
C GLU A 207 19.17 -23.47 -0.56
N LEU A 208 18.22 -22.95 0.20
CA LEU A 208 18.42 -22.32 1.50
C LEU A 208 18.05 -23.28 2.64
N LYS A 209 18.94 -23.36 3.62
CA LYS A 209 18.69 -24.06 4.89
C LYS A 209 19.21 -23.20 6.04
N ASN A 210 18.36 -22.95 7.03
CA ASN A 210 18.68 -22.19 8.24
C ASN A 210 19.38 -20.84 7.98
N GLY A 211 18.95 -20.13 6.93
CA GLY A 211 19.48 -18.83 6.56
C GLY A 211 20.77 -18.84 5.74
N SER A 212 21.27 -20.01 5.32
CA SER A 212 22.49 -20.15 4.49
C SER A 212 22.18 -20.87 3.18
N ILE A 213 22.94 -20.56 2.12
CA ILE A 213 22.93 -21.33 0.88
C ILE A 213 23.68 -22.64 1.13
N ILE A 214 22.98 -23.75 0.94
CA ILE A 214 23.58 -25.09 1.00
C ILE A 214 23.82 -25.68 -0.38
N LYS A 215 23.18 -25.12 -1.41
CA LYS A 215 23.29 -25.60 -2.78
C LYS A 215 23.01 -24.49 -3.79
N ASP A 216 23.77 -24.47 -4.87
CA ASP A 216 23.62 -23.53 -5.98
C ASP A 216 24.03 -24.22 -7.28
N ILE A 217 23.05 -24.55 -8.11
CA ILE A 217 23.24 -25.27 -9.37
C ILE A 217 22.52 -24.56 -10.51
N SER A 218 23.13 -24.56 -11.70
CA SER A 218 22.57 -23.98 -12.92
C SER A 218 22.40 -25.06 -13.99
N LYS A 219 21.39 -24.90 -14.85
CA LYS A 219 21.13 -25.83 -15.96
C LYS A 219 22.21 -25.66 -17.02
N LYS A 220 22.76 -26.77 -17.54
CA LYS A 220 23.81 -26.75 -18.57
C LYS A 220 23.28 -26.05 -19.83
N LEU A 221 24.00 -25.02 -20.26
CA LEU A 221 23.77 -24.39 -21.57
C LEU A 221 24.55 -25.22 -22.59
N ASN A 222 23.85 -25.84 -23.54
CA ASN A 222 24.34 -26.76 -24.59
C ASN A 222 24.46 -28.24 -24.18
N VAL A 223 23.33 -28.89 -23.95
CA VAL A 223 23.23 -30.35 -24.10
C VAL A 223 22.08 -30.58 -25.07
N GLU A 224 22.37 -31.15 -26.25
CA GLU A 224 21.33 -31.72 -27.10
C GLU A 224 20.44 -32.63 -26.24
N PRO A 225 19.12 -32.65 -26.42
CA PRO A 225 18.26 -33.48 -25.60
C PRO A 225 18.80 -34.92 -25.63
N ILE A 226 19.12 -35.47 -24.46
CA ILE A 226 19.38 -36.90 -24.32
C ILE A 226 18.04 -37.55 -24.68
N VAL A 227 17.94 -38.04 -25.91
CA VAL A 227 16.85 -38.90 -26.35
C VAL A 227 17.03 -40.18 -25.55
N ASP A 228 16.23 -40.34 -24.50
CA ASP A 228 16.10 -41.60 -23.81
C ASP A 228 15.47 -42.58 -24.81
N ASN A 229 16.31 -43.48 -25.34
CA ASN A 229 15.89 -44.49 -26.33
C ASN A 229 14.98 -45.56 -25.71
N ASP A 230 14.86 -45.59 -24.38
CA ASP A 230 14.01 -46.54 -23.68
C ASP A 230 12.73 -45.84 -23.23
N LYS A 231 11.69 -45.86 -24.07
CA LYS A 231 10.31 -45.46 -23.73
C LYS A 231 9.73 -46.30 -22.56
N LYS A 232 10.31 -46.19 -21.35
CA LYS A 232 9.82 -46.80 -20.13
C LYS A 232 8.80 -45.86 -19.49
N TYR A 233 7.58 -46.35 -19.42
CA TYR A 233 6.54 -45.73 -18.61
C TYR A 233 6.78 -46.14 -17.16
N TYR A 234 7.12 -45.17 -16.31
CA TYR A 234 7.25 -45.40 -14.88
C TYR A 234 5.88 -45.26 -14.22
N THR A 235 5.58 -46.18 -13.31
CA THR A 235 4.43 -46.06 -12.42
C THR A 235 4.67 -44.96 -11.37
N LYS A 236 3.59 -44.45 -10.75
CA LYS A 236 3.66 -43.41 -9.71
C LYS A 236 4.57 -43.81 -8.53
N GLU A 237 4.64 -45.09 -8.23
CA GLU A 237 5.44 -45.66 -7.12
C GLU A 237 6.94 -45.72 -7.48
N GLU A 238 7.27 -46.13 -8.70
CA GLU A 238 8.65 -46.12 -9.23
C GLU A 238 9.19 -44.69 -9.38
N MET A 239 8.34 -43.74 -9.77
CA MET A 239 8.69 -42.32 -9.79
C MET A 239 8.99 -41.79 -8.38
N LEU A 240 8.19 -42.17 -7.38
CA LEU A 240 8.42 -41.78 -5.98
C LEU A 240 9.72 -42.37 -5.41
N GLU A 241 10.14 -43.54 -5.90
CA GLU A 241 11.39 -44.19 -5.50
C GLU A 241 12.62 -43.54 -6.16
N LEU A 242 12.51 -43.19 -7.45
CA LEU A 242 13.52 -42.40 -8.16
C LEU A 242 13.65 -40.97 -7.61
N LEU A 243 12.53 -40.37 -7.17
CA LEU A 243 12.50 -39.04 -6.57
C LEU A 243 13.22 -38.95 -5.21
N LYS A 244 13.44 -40.09 -4.53
CA LYS A 244 14.19 -40.16 -3.27
C LYS A 244 15.70 -40.09 -3.47
N ASN A 245 16.21 -40.51 -4.64
CA ASN A 245 17.64 -40.45 -4.97
C ASN A 245 18.01 -39.11 -5.60
N LYS A 246 18.34 -38.13 -4.74
CA LYS A 246 18.62 -36.73 -5.12
C LYS A 246 19.68 -36.57 -6.21
N ASP A 247 20.74 -37.38 -6.20
CA ASP A 247 21.86 -37.23 -7.13
C ASP A 247 21.49 -37.63 -8.57
N ILE A 248 20.58 -38.60 -8.75
CA ILE A 248 20.14 -39.09 -10.07
C ILE A 248 19.22 -38.07 -10.77
N LEU A 249 18.37 -37.36 -10.02
CA LEU A 249 17.49 -36.33 -10.57
C LEU A 249 18.26 -35.15 -11.16
N GLU A 250 19.39 -34.79 -10.53
CA GLU A 250 20.17 -33.62 -10.91
C GLU A 250 20.98 -33.86 -12.19
N GLU A 251 21.55 -35.06 -12.32
CA GLU A 251 22.17 -35.52 -13.56
C GLU A 251 21.15 -35.60 -14.70
N LYS A 252 19.98 -36.22 -14.47
CA LYS A 252 18.91 -36.30 -15.48
C LYS A 252 18.30 -34.94 -15.83
N ALA A 253 18.28 -33.98 -14.90
CA ALA A 253 17.79 -32.62 -15.14
C ALA A 253 18.85 -31.67 -15.74
N ASN A 254 20.05 -32.19 -16.06
CA ASN A 254 21.16 -31.46 -16.67
C ASN A 254 21.63 -30.24 -15.86
N PHE A 255 21.71 -30.33 -14.53
CA PHE A 255 22.26 -29.26 -13.69
C PHE A 255 23.75 -29.48 -13.36
N GLU A 256 24.48 -28.39 -13.19
CA GLU A 256 25.87 -28.38 -12.72
C GLU A 256 26.09 -27.29 -11.66
N LYS A 257 27.16 -27.38 -10.87
CA LYS A 257 27.50 -26.31 -9.91
C LYS A 257 27.68 -24.99 -10.65
N THR A 258 26.99 -23.95 -10.20
CA THR A 258 27.08 -22.65 -10.85
C THR A 258 28.53 -22.14 -10.78
N PRO A 259 29.20 -21.88 -11.93
CA PRO A 259 30.55 -21.36 -11.91
C PRO A 259 30.55 -19.95 -11.31
N ILE A 260 31.46 -19.70 -10.36
CA ILE A 260 31.68 -18.38 -9.77
C ILE A 260 32.36 -17.50 -10.84
N LYS A 261 31.58 -16.99 -11.79
CA LYS A 261 32.08 -16.01 -12.75
C LYS A 261 32.09 -14.62 -12.09
N ILE A 262 33.28 -14.11 -11.85
CA ILE A 262 33.52 -12.69 -11.61
C ILE A 262 33.32 -12.01 -12.97
N PHE A 263 32.09 -11.56 -13.26
CA PHE A 263 31.80 -10.86 -14.51
C PHE A 263 32.41 -9.45 -14.45
N SER A 264 33.26 -9.15 -15.44
CA SER A 264 33.78 -7.82 -15.70
C SER A 264 32.69 -6.92 -16.29
N SER A 265 32.75 -5.66 -15.87
CA SER A 265 31.76 -4.60 -16.03
C SER A 265 31.66 -4.04 -17.44
N ASP A 266 30.51 -4.22 -18.09
CA ASP A 266 30.01 -3.33 -19.14
C ASP A 266 28.74 -2.64 -18.64
N VAL A 267 28.91 -1.48 -17.97
CA VAL A 267 27.88 -0.82 -17.14
C VAL A 267 27.48 0.57 -17.68
N LYS A 268 28.04 1.00 -18.81
CA LYS A 268 27.89 2.40 -19.26
C LYS A 268 26.44 2.78 -19.59
N ASP A 269 25.63 1.87 -20.12
CA ASP A 269 24.25 2.19 -20.52
C ASP A 269 23.23 2.24 -19.37
N PHE A 270 23.50 1.59 -18.23
CA PHE A 270 22.51 1.45 -17.16
C PHE A 270 22.56 2.60 -16.14
N SER A 271 23.73 3.20 -15.93
CA SER A 271 23.88 4.40 -15.07
C SER A 271 22.95 5.54 -15.51
N ASN A 272 22.90 5.82 -16.82
CA ASN A 272 21.98 6.79 -17.42
C ASN A 272 20.49 6.42 -17.25
N SER A 273 20.16 5.13 -17.13
CA SER A 273 18.77 4.71 -16.90
C SER A 273 18.32 4.91 -15.46
N LEU A 274 19.23 4.85 -14.47
CA LEU A 274 18.93 5.09 -13.06
C LEU A 274 18.96 6.55 -12.63
N ASP A 275 19.72 7.40 -13.31
CA ASP A 275 19.51 8.84 -13.18
C ASP A 275 18.13 9.25 -13.74
N ASN A 276 17.59 8.48 -14.70
CA ASN A 276 16.19 8.54 -15.13
C ASN A 276 15.20 7.72 -14.25
N VAL A 277 15.68 6.97 -13.25
CA VAL A 277 14.83 6.35 -12.21
C VAL A 277 14.30 7.40 -11.23
N SER A 278 14.51 8.69 -11.45
CA SER A 278 13.70 9.74 -10.80
C SER A 278 12.30 9.92 -11.43
N SER A 279 11.68 8.87 -11.97
CA SER A 279 10.28 8.96 -12.37
C SER A 279 9.42 9.02 -11.11
N GLU A 280 8.89 10.20 -10.83
CA GLU A 280 7.93 10.38 -9.77
C GLU A 280 6.71 9.48 -10.00
N SER A 281 6.15 8.88 -8.97
CA SER A 281 4.87 8.19 -9.10
C SER A 281 3.70 9.18 -9.20
N TYR A 282 2.62 8.76 -9.87
CA TYR A 282 1.39 9.52 -9.96
C TYR A 282 0.16 8.64 -9.75
N LEU A 283 -0.53 8.83 -8.63
CA LEU A 283 -1.87 8.27 -8.47
C LEU A 283 -2.92 9.23 -9.04
N THR A 284 -3.80 8.76 -9.94
CA THR A 284 -4.84 9.65 -10.50
C THR A 284 -5.83 10.07 -9.43
N PHE A 285 -6.49 11.21 -9.66
CA PHE A 285 -7.57 11.66 -8.75
C PHE A 285 -8.71 10.64 -8.69
N SER A 286 -9.05 10.01 -9.83
CA SER A 286 -10.10 8.99 -9.92
C SER A 286 -9.81 7.76 -9.05
N SER A 287 -8.57 7.25 -9.06
CA SER A 287 -8.17 6.10 -8.27
C SER A 287 -8.03 6.44 -6.79
N ALA A 288 -7.54 7.65 -6.48
CA ALA A 288 -7.53 8.15 -5.11
C ALA A 288 -8.98 8.30 -4.56
N ILE A 289 -9.93 8.70 -5.40
CA ILE A 289 -11.36 8.66 -5.05
C ILE A 289 -11.84 7.22 -4.84
N SER A 290 -11.51 6.27 -5.72
CA SER A 290 -11.93 4.87 -5.57
C SER A 290 -11.46 4.28 -4.22
N PHE A 291 -10.20 4.53 -3.88
CA PHE A 291 -9.61 4.15 -2.59
C PHE A 291 -10.35 4.79 -1.40
N THR A 292 -10.68 6.08 -1.50
CA THR A 292 -11.40 6.78 -0.43
C THR A 292 -12.88 6.41 -0.34
N LYS A 293 -13.58 6.18 -1.46
CA LYS A 293 -15.01 5.81 -1.50
C LYS A 293 -15.30 4.62 -0.59
N ASN A 294 -14.45 3.60 -0.62
CA ASN A 294 -14.63 2.37 0.17
C ASN A 294 -14.01 2.43 1.57
N THR A 295 -13.22 3.46 1.90
CA THR A 295 -12.77 3.75 3.28
C THR A 295 -13.95 4.05 4.22
N PHE A 296 -15.13 4.32 3.65
CA PHE A 296 -16.38 4.64 4.36
C PHE A 296 -17.40 3.47 4.41
N LYS A 297 -17.01 2.22 4.21
CA LYS A 297 -17.94 1.10 4.46
C LYS A 297 -18.22 1.01 5.98
N ASN A 298 -19.49 0.89 6.39
CA ASN A 298 -19.98 1.10 7.78
C ASN A 298 -19.77 2.54 8.34
N SER A 299 -19.84 3.55 7.48
CA SER A 299 -19.61 4.96 7.84
C SER A 299 -20.76 5.70 8.49
N LYS A 300 -21.98 5.15 8.61
CA LYS A 300 -23.08 5.87 9.29
C LYS A 300 -22.66 6.33 10.69
N LYS A 301 -22.04 5.44 11.48
CA LYS A 301 -21.50 5.77 12.81
C LYS A 301 -20.34 6.78 12.74
N LEU A 302 -19.52 6.75 11.70
CA LEU A 302 -18.40 7.68 11.52
C LEU A 302 -18.88 9.08 11.16
N TYR A 303 -19.77 9.19 10.17
CA TYR A 303 -20.35 10.47 9.77
C TYR A 303 -21.19 11.04 10.90
N PHE A 304 -21.95 10.21 11.62
CA PHE A 304 -22.65 10.63 12.82
C PHE A 304 -21.67 11.21 13.86
N ARG A 305 -20.58 10.49 14.18
CA ARG A 305 -19.54 11.01 15.09
C ARG A 305 -18.88 12.29 14.57
N ALA A 306 -18.64 12.40 13.27
CA ALA A 306 -18.05 13.59 12.65
C ALA A 306 -19.00 14.80 12.74
N ILE A 307 -20.28 14.61 12.40
CA ILE A 307 -21.34 15.61 12.53
C ILE A 307 -21.44 16.07 14.01
N MET A 308 -21.48 15.13 14.95
CA MET A 308 -21.60 15.43 16.39
C MET A 308 -20.34 16.10 16.97
N SER A 309 -19.15 15.78 16.46
CA SER A 309 -17.89 16.30 16.99
C SER A 309 -17.77 17.82 16.90
N ILE A 310 -18.41 18.44 15.91
CA ILE A 310 -18.36 19.90 15.68
C ILE A 310 -19.76 20.53 15.76
N GLY A 311 -20.83 19.81 15.39
CA GLY A 311 -22.19 20.32 15.45
C GLY A 311 -22.65 20.69 16.86
N PHE A 312 -22.39 19.85 17.85
CA PHE A 312 -22.83 20.12 19.24
C PHE A 312 -22.07 21.28 19.91
N PRO A 313 -20.73 21.36 19.84
CA PRO A 313 -19.99 22.57 20.23
C PRO A 313 -20.42 23.83 19.45
N GLY A 314 -20.73 23.68 18.17
CA GLY A 314 -21.28 24.73 17.33
C GLY A 314 -22.63 25.24 17.82
N CYS A 315 -23.52 24.37 18.29
CA CYS A 315 -24.81 24.76 18.87
C CYS A 315 -24.63 25.69 20.05
N LEU A 316 -23.76 25.28 20.97
CA LEU A 316 -23.53 26.02 22.20
C LEU A 316 -22.87 27.37 21.91
N LEU A 317 -22.00 27.44 20.89
CA LEU A 317 -21.46 28.70 20.39
C LEU A 317 -22.55 29.63 19.87
N ILE A 318 -23.37 29.16 18.93
CA ILE A 318 -24.38 29.99 18.26
C ILE A 318 -25.43 30.46 19.27
N ILE A 319 -25.85 29.57 20.18
CA ILE A 319 -26.74 29.94 21.27
C ILE A 319 -26.06 30.97 22.18
N SER A 320 -24.78 30.78 22.54
CA SER A 320 -24.05 31.74 23.37
C SER A 320 -23.85 33.09 22.68
N THR A 321 -23.63 33.14 21.37
CA THR A 321 -23.49 34.40 20.61
C THR A 321 -24.82 35.08 20.39
N ILE A 322 -25.92 34.35 20.18
CA ILE A 322 -27.28 34.91 20.14
C ILE A 322 -27.65 35.47 21.52
N LEU A 323 -27.43 34.72 22.60
CA LEU A 323 -27.63 35.20 23.98
C LEU A 323 -26.75 36.42 24.27
N PHE A 324 -25.48 36.40 23.85
CA PHE A 324 -24.56 37.53 23.95
C PHE A 324 -25.10 38.76 23.21
N PHE A 325 -25.55 38.60 21.96
CA PHE A 325 -26.05 39.72 21.16
C PHE A 325 -27.35 40.28 21.70
N ASN A 326 -28.29 39.42 22.12
CA ASN A 326 -29.54 39.83 22.75
C ASN A 326 -29.27 40.57 24.07
N LEU A 327 -28.41 40.03 24.94
CA LEU A 327 -28.03 40.67 26.21
C LEU A 327 -27.22 41.96 26.02
N PHE A 328 -26.34 42.02 25.03
CA PHE A 328 -25.53 43.21 24.71
C PHE A 328 -26.40 44.34 24.14
N ILE A 329 -27.38 43.99 23.31
CA ILE A 329 -28.36 44.93 22.78
C ILE A 329 -29.28 45.44 23.90
N ASP A 330 -29.78 44.55 24.77
CA ASP A 330 -30.58 44.96 25.94
C ASP A 330 -29.77 45.87 26.88
N LYS A 331 -28.48 45.56 27.10
CA LYS A 331 -27.61 46.32 28.01
C LYS A 331 -27.00 47.59 27.41
N ASN A 332 -27.07 47.81 26.10
CA ASN A 332 -26.79 49.14 25.53
C ASN A 332 -27.84 50.19 25.93
N PHE A 333 -28.91 49.79 26.65
CA PHE A 333 -29.84 50.73 27.26
C PHE A 333 -29.73 50.86 28.79
N ARG A 334 -29.08 49.95 29.53
CA ARG A 334 -28.81 50.13 30.99
C ARG A 334 -27.54 49.39 31.46
N ASP A 335 -26.62 50.18 32.01
CA ASP A 335 -25.45 49.88 32.86
C ASP A 335 -24.80 48.48 32.76
N LEU A 336 -23.65 48.45 32.06
CA LEU A 336 -22.70 47.34 32.00
C LEU A 336 -21.81 47.24 33.26
N ARG A 337 -22.40 47.17 34.46
CA ARG A 337 -21.65 47.18 35.73
C ARG A 337 -21.87 46.02 36.72
N ASP A 338 -22.58 44.95 36.33
CA ASP A 338 -22.75 43.79 37.21
C ASP A 338 -21.63 42.75 37.03
N GLU A 339 -20.82 42.53 38.08
CA GLU A 339 -19.81 41.46 38.18
C GLU A 339 -20.37 40.08 37.83
N LEU A 340 -21.66 39.85 38.16
CA LEU A 340 -22.36 38.63 37.86
C LEU A 340 -22.38 38.35 36.35
N THR A 341 -22.57 39.37 35.50
CA THR A 341 -22.56 39.19 34.04
C THR A 341 -21.18 38.76 33.53
N MET A 342 -20.09 39.35 34.04
CA MET A 342 -18.72 39.00 33.66
C MET A 342 -18.34 37.57 34.05
N ALA A 343 -18.78 37.10 35.23
CA ALA A 343 -18.58 35.73 35.66
C ALA A 343 -19.29 34.71 34.76
N HIS A 344 -20.53 34.98 34.34
CA HIS A 344 -21.25 34.13 33.39
C HIS A 344 -20.56 34.10 32.02
N TYR A 345 -20.06 35.24 31.52
CA TYR A 345 -19.31 35.28 30.26
C TYR A 345 -18.02 34.46 30.31
N PHE A 346 -17.27 34.54 31.41
CA PHE A 346 -16.08 33.73 31.62
C PHE A 346 -16.42 32.23 31.66
N LEU A 347 -17.51 31.84 32.33
CA LEU A 347 -17.98 30.46 32.38
C LEU A 347 -18.36 29.92 30.99
N PHE A 348 -19.09 30.71 30.18
CA PHE A 348 -19.43 30.33 28.80
C PHE A 348 -18.19 30.20 27.91
N PHE A 349 -17.22 31.11 28.04
CA PHE A 349 -15.96 31.03 27.32
C PHE A 349 -15.16 29.77 27.71
N VAL A 350 -15.07 29.46 29.01
CA VAL A 350 -14.39 28.24 29.50
C VAL A 350 -15.11 26.98 29.00
N PHE A 351 -16.44 26.95 29.05
CA PHE A 351 -17.23 25.82 28.54
C PHE A 351 -17.04 25.64 27.02
N TYR A 352 -17.01 26.74 26.28
CA TYR A 352 -16.71 26.73 24.85
C TYR A 352 -15.31 26.19 24.59
N LEU A 353 -14.29 26.67 25.31
CA LEU A 353 -12.91 26.20 25.17
C LEU A 353 -12.82 24.69 25.43
N ILE A 354 -13.52 24.17 26.44
CA ILE A 354 -13.59 22.73 26.74
C ILE A 354 -14.20 21.95 25.57
N LEU A 355 -15.33 22.40 25.03
CA LEU A 355 -16.00 21.73 23.90
C LEU A 355 -15.17 21.78 22.62
N PHE A 356 -14.51 22.91 22.38
CA PHE A 356 -13.58 23.10 21.28
C PHE A 356 -12.40 22.13 21.38
N LEU A 357 -11.76 22.04 22.55
CA LEU A 357 -10.67 21.10 22.81
C LEU A 357 -11.13 19.64 22.68
N ASN A 358 -12.34 19.31 23.15
CA ASN A 358 -12.93 17.98 22.99
C ASN A 358 -13.15 17.65 21.50
N SER A 359 -13.64 18.59 20.69
CA SER A 359 -13.79 18.42 19.23
C SER A 359 -12.46 18.10 18.54
N LEU A 360 -11.39 18.81 18.91
CA LEU A 360 -10.04 18.59 18.39
C LEU A 360 -9.53 17.19 18.74
N PHE A 361 -9.77 16.74 19.97
CA PHE A 361 -9.38 15.41 20.43
C PHE A 361 -10.13 14.29 19.69
N GLN A 362 -11.45 14.43 19.54
CA GLN A 362 -12.28 13.47 18.78
C GLN A 362 -11.85 13.38 17.32
N LEU A 363 -11.56 14.53 16.70
CA LEU A 363 -11.14 14.61 15.31
C LEU A 363 -9.76 13.94 15.12
N ASN A 364 -8.80 14.20 16.01
CA ASN A 364 -7.51 13.53 16.02
C ASN A 364 -7.66 12.01 16.21
N TYR A 365 -8.52 11.58 17.13
CA TYR A 365 -8.82 10.17 17.37
C TYR A 365 -9.42 9.48 16.13
N ILE A 366 -10.39 10.12 15.46
CA ILE A 366 -11.02 9.61 14.24
C ILE A 366 -9.98 9.41 13.14
N ILE A 367 -9.14 10.42 12.87
CA ILE A 367 -8.13 10.36 11.81
C ILE A 367 -7.09 9.29 12.14
N LYS A 368 -6.57 9.27 13.37
CA LYS A 368 -5.58 8.29 13.81
C LYS A 368 -6.09 6.86 13.61
N ASN A 369 -7.30 6.56 14.10
CA ASN A 369 -7.87 5.22 13.98
C ASN A 369 -8.12 4.81 12.53
N ARG A 370 -8.48 5.76 11.65
CA ARG A 370 -8.68 5.48 10.22
C ARG A 370 -7.36 5.24 9.48
N MET A 371 -6.33 5.99 9.82
CA MET A 371 -4.97 5.76 9.33
C MET A 371 -4.48 4.36 9.73
N GLU A 372 -4.65 3.97 11.00
CA GLU A 372 -4.31 2.63 11.50
C GLU A 372 -5.10 1.53 10.79
N PHE A 373 -6.42 1.71 10.61
CA PHE A 373 -7.25 0.74 9.88
C PHE A 373 -6.80 0.53 8.43
N LYS A 374 -6.24 1.57 7.80
CA LYS A 374 -5.75 1.54 6.42
C LYS A 374 -4.25 1.27 6.30
N LYS A 375 -3.58 0.98 7.41
CA LYS A 375 -2.14 0.76 7.47
C LYS A 375 -1.70 -0.33 6.46
N LYS A 376 -2.31 -1.52 6.49
CA LYS A 376 -1.98 -2.62 5.55
C LYS A 376 -2.09 -2.17 4.08
N GLU A 377 -3.16 -1.48 3.71
CA GLU A 377 -3.37 -1.00 2.34
C GLU A 377 -2.33 0.05 1.90
N ILE A 378 -1.90 0.93 2.81
CA ILE A 378 -0.79 1.86 2.56
C ILE A 378 0.49 1.08 2.28
N GLY A 379 0.77 0.04 3.07
CA GLY A 379 1.92 -0.84 2.86
C GLY A 379 1.89 -1.49 1.48
N ILE A 380 0.73 -2.01 1.08
CA ILE A 380 0.52 -2.58 -0.27
C ILE A 380 0.85 -1.54 -1.34
N LEU A 381 0.31 -0.32 -1.25
CA LEU A 381 0.61 0.76 -2.22
C LEU A 381 2.12 1.09 -2.27
N GLN A 382 2.78 1.17 -1.12
CA GLN A 382 4.23 1.44 -1.08
C GLN A 382 5.06 0.28 -1.67
N SER A 383 4.60 -0.96 -1.52
CA SER A 383 5.25 -2.11 -2.16
C SER A 383 5.13 -2.07 -3.68
N LEU A 384 4.04 -1.49 -4.20
CA LEU A 384 3.86 -1.23 -5.63
C LEU A 384 4.73 -0.07 -6.13
N GLY A 385 5.21 0.81 -5.23
CA GLY A 385 6.05 1.95 -5.57
C GLY A 385 5.40 3.32 -5.32
N ALA A 386 4.26 3.39 -4.61
CA ALA A 386 3.60 4.66 -4.32
C ALA A 386 4.44 5.57 -3.41
N PHE A 387 4.56 6.84 -3.79
CA PHE A 387 5.30 7.83 -3.02
C PHE A 387 4.41 8.41 -1.91
N LYS A 388 5.06 9.06 -0.95
CA LYS A 388 4.38 9.76 0.16
C LYS A 388 3.37 10.79 -0.33
N LYS A 389 3.58 11.40 -1.50
CA LYS A 389 2.65 12.37 -2.09
C LYS A 389 1.33 11.72 -2.55
N ASP A 390 1.37 10.49 -3.08
CA ASP A 390 0.18 9.76 -3.50
C ASP A 390 -0.67 9.36 -2.29
N ILE A 391 -0.01 8.86 -1.25
CA ILE A 391 -0.67 8.54 0.02
C ILE A 391 -1.30 9.81 0.62
N LYS A 392 -0.59 10.95 0.62
CA LYS A 392 -1.18 12.24 1.02
C LYS A 392 -2.37 12.64 0.16
N LYS A 393 -2.36 12.37 -1.15
CA LYS A 393 -3.48 12.69 -2.07
C LYS A 393 -4.73 11.91 -1.69
N ILE A 394 -4.60 10.61 -1.39
CA ILE A 394 -5.70 9.78 -0.87
C ILE A 394 -6.30 10.40 0.39
N PHE A 395 -5.47 10.70 1.39
CA PHE A 395 -5.98 11.23 2.65
C PHE A 395 -6.46 12.68 2.56
N ARG A 396 -5.96 13.50 1.63
CA ARG A 396 -6.54 14.82 1.35
C ARG A 396 -7.99 14.71 0.88
N ILE A 397 -8.30 13.78 -0.02
CA ILE A 397 -9.68 13.55 -0.46
C ILE A 397 -10.56 13.09 0.71
N PHE A 398 -10.02 12.22 1.57
CA PHE A 398 -10.68 11.83 2.82
C PHE A 398 -10.94 13.05 3.73
N SER A 399 -9.96 13.95 3.88
CA SER A 399 -10.07 15.20 4.64
C SER A 399 -11.20 16.09 4.13
N PHE A 400 -11.28 16.31 2.82
CA PHE A 400 -12.33 17.13 2.20
C PHE A 400 -13.72 16.55 2.51
N LYS A 401 -13.89 15.24 2.34
CA LYS A 401 -15.17 14.58 2.61
C LYS A 401 -15.54 14.64 4.10
N LEU A 402 -14.58 14.40 4.99
CA LEU A 402 -14.82 14.47 6.44
C LEU A 402 -15.24 15.88 6.87
N SER A 403 -14.55 16.90 6.35
CA SER A 403 -14.81 18.32 6.65
C SER A 403 -16.19 18.76 6.17
N PHE A 404 -16.63 18.25 5.01
CA PHE A 404 -17.98 18.48 4.50
C PHE A 404 -19.08 17.95 5.45
N PHE A 405 -18.91 16.73 5.99
CA PHE A 405 -19.86 16.20 6.96
C PHE A 405 -19.80 16.94 8.30
N GLN A 406 -18.63 17.43 8.69
CA GLN A 406 -18.47 18.25 9.89
C GLN A 406 -19.18 19.60 9.75
N SER A 407 -19.09 20.25 8.59
CA SER A 407 -19.79 21.52 8.34
C SER A 407 -21.32 21.33 8.30
N LEU A 408 -21.81 20.19 7.80
CA LEU A 408 -23.24 19.85 7.83
C LEU A 408 -23.83 19.89 9.25
N GLY A 409 -23.05 19.44 10.26
CA GLY A 409 -23.45 19.55 11.66
C GLY A 409 -23.67 21.00 12.08
N VAL A 410 -22.76 21.90 11.71
CA VAL A 410 -22.88 23.35 11.99
C VAL A 410 -24.06 23.97 11.24
N HIS A 411 -24.34 23.55 10.01
CA HIS A 411 -25.49 24.07 9.26
C HIS A 411 -26.83 23.63 9.87
N LEU A 412 -26.95 22.35 10.25
CA LEU A 412 -28.16 21.86 10.94
C LEU A 412 -28.41 22.64 12.22
N THR A 413 -27.35 22.88 12.98
CA THR A 413 -27.38 23.73 14.17
C THR A 413 -27.85 25.15 13.87
N LEU A 414 -27.28 25.80 12.85
CA LEU A 414 -27.65 27.18 12.49
C LEU A 414 -29.13 27.29 12.12
N VAL A 415 -29.65 26.30 11.39
CA VAL A 415 -31.07 26.22 11.04
C VAL A 415 -31.94 26.06 12.30
N ILE A 416 -31.57 25.18 13.23
CA ILE A 416 -32.30 25.02 14.51
C ILE A 416 -32.30 26.33 15.31
N CYS A 417 -31.15 27.01 15.39
CA CYS A 417 -31.04 28.29 16.10
C CYS A 417 -31.87 29.39 15.44
N TYR A 418 -31.91 29.43 14.10
CA TYR A 418 -32.75 30.36 13.34
C TYR A 418 -34.24 30.16 13.65
N PHE A 419 -34.73 28.92 13.62
CA PHE A 419 -36.12 28.62 13.96
C PHE A 419 -36.45 28.91 15.43
N ALA A 420 -35.53 28.63 16.35
CA ALA A 420 -35.72 28.94 17.78
C ALA A 420 -35.77 30.46 18.03
N TYR A 421 -35.00 31.26 17.28
CA TYR A 421 -35.00 32.72 17.40
C TYR A 421 -36.27 33.36 16.82
N PHE A 422 -36.67 32.94 15.61
CA PHE A 422 -37.83 33.54 14.92
C PHE A 422 -39.20 33.10 15.45
N ASN A 423 -39.26 32.04 16.26
CA ASN A 423 -40.49 31.64 16.94
C ASN A 423 -40.77 32.41 18.25
N ASN A 424 -39.84 33.26 18.70
CA ASN A 424 -40.08 34.18 19.81
C ASN A 424 -40.47 35.55 19.25
N ASP A 425 -41.71 35.97 19.50
CA ASP A 425 -42.25 37.28 19.11
C ASP A 425 -41.41 38.42 19.72
N ALA A 426 -40.44 38.94 18.97
CA ALA A 426 -39.61 40.08 19.37
C ALA A 426 -39.75 41.25 18.38
N ASP A 427 -39.63 42.47 18.90
CA ASP A 427 -39.99 43.75 18.25
C ASP A 427 -39.38 44.01 16.85
N THR A 428 -40.23 44.52 15.97
CA THR A 428 -40.04 44.63 14.50
C THR A 428 -38.97 45.62 14.04
N PHE A 429 -38.62 46.65 14.82
CA PHE A 429 -37.67 47.69 14.42
C PHE A 429 -36.20 47.29 14.66
N LEU A 430 -35.94 46.53 15.72
CA LEU A 430 -34.60 46.06 16.06
C LEU A 430 -34.15 44.91 15.14
N LEU A 431 -35.13 44.13 14.68
CA LEU A 431 -35.00 43.04 13.71
C LEU A 431 -34.37 43.48 12.37
N GLU A 432 -34.58 44.70 11.87
CA GLU A 432 -34.07 45.11 10.55
C GLU A 432 -32.55 45.31 10.49
N LYS A 433 -31.94 45.98 11.49
CA LYS A 433 -30.48 46.13 11.56
C LYS A 433 -29.77 44.84 11.99
N LEU A 434 -30.42 44.06 12.85
CA LEU A 434 -29.96 42.71 13.22
C LEU A 434 -29.91 41.79 12.00
N LYS A 435 -30.88 41.85 11.08
CA LYS A 435 -30.92 41.00 9.87
C LYS A 435 -29.65 41.08 9.03
N ILE A 436 -29.10 42.27 8.77
CA ILE A 436 -27.92 42.41 7.89
C ILE A 436 -26.65 41.89 8.58
N HIS A 437 -26.40 42.30 9.83
CA HIS A 437 -25.25 41.80 10.59
C HIS A 437 -25.35 40.30 10.87
N PHE A 438 -26.56 39.80 11.14
CA PHE A 438 -26.84 38.39 11.29
C PHE A 438 -26.54 37.62 10.00
N VAL A 439 -26.98 38.10 8.83
CA VAL A 439 -26.70 37.47 7.53
C VAL A 439 -25.20 37.48 7.21
N ILE A 440 -24.49 38.59 7.44
CA ILE A 440 -23.03 38.66 7.22
C ILE A 440 -22.30 37.69 8.16
N ASN A 441 -22.65 37.67 9.45
CA ASN A 441 -22.09 36.72 10.40
C ASN A 441 -22.43 35.28 10.03
N LEU A 442 -23.65 35.00 9.55
CA LEU A 442 -24.07 33.68 9.09
C LEU A 442 -23.20 33.19 7.92
N ILE A 443 -22.94 34.05 6.93
CA ILE A 443 -22.05 33.76 5.80
C ILE A 443 -20.62 33.49 6.30
N PHE A 444 -20.13 34.30 7.25
CA PHE A 444 -18.80 34.12 7.82
C PHE A 444 -18.68 32.82 8.62
N TYR A 445 -19.68 32.48 9.45
CA TYR A 445 -19.77 31.20 10.16
C TYR A 445 -19.89 30.02 9.20
N PHE A 446 -20.62 30.19 8.10
CA PHE A 446 -20.74 29.18 7.04
C PHE A 446 -19.38 28.89 6.38
N LEU A 447 -18.60 29.92 6.07
CA LEU A 447 -17.25 29.78 5.52
C LEU A 447 -16.29 29.15 6.55
N LEU A 448 -16.30 29.62 7.80
CA LEU A 448 -15.45 29.08 8.85
C LEU A 448 -15.78 27.63 9.19
N SER A 449 -17.07 27.25 9.20
CA SER A 449 -17.49 25.90 9.56
C SER A 449 -16.97 24.82 8.62
N TYR A 450 -16.61 25.20 7.39
CA TYR A 450 -15.96 24.31 6.42
C TYR A 450 -14.43 24.45 6.42
N LEU A 451 -13.91 25.69 6.41
CA LEU A 451 -12.48 25.95 6.31
C LEU A 451 -11.71 25.48 7.55
N TYR A 452 -12.27 25.68 8.74
CA TYR A 452 -11.62 25.31 9.99
C TYR A 452 -11.42 23.79 10.11
N PRO A 453 -12.45 22.93 9.97
CA PRO A 453 -12.25 21.49 10.06
C PRO A 453 -11.34 20.98 8.93
N LEU A 454 -11.41 21.57 7.74
CA LEU A 454 -10.53 21.23 6.64
C LEU A 454 -9.05 21.47 6.98
N PHE A 455 -8.73 22.63 7.52
CA PHE A 455 -7.37 22.98 7.92
C PHE A 455 -6.83 22.04 9.01
N ILE A 456 -7.61 21.80 10.07
CA ILE A 456 -7.23 20.91 11.17
C ILE A 456 -7.07 19.46 10.68
N ASN A 457 -8.02 18.96 9.88
CA ASN A 457 -7.95 17.63 9.29
C ASN A 457 -6.66 17.48 8.45
N MET A 458 -6.31 18.47 7.64
CA MET A 458 -5.09 18.46 6.83
C MET A 458 -3.81 18.43 7.66
N LEU A 459 -3.72 19.24 8.72
CA LEU A 459 -2.56 19.23 9.63
C LEU A 459 -2.41 17.89 10.34
N THR A 460 -3.53 17.35 10.84
CA THR A 460 -3.58 16.08 11.57
C THR A 460 -3.15 14.91 10.68
N ILE A 461 -3.66 14.87 9.43
CA ILE A 461 -3.26 13.88 8.43
C ILE A 461 -1.78 14.00 8.08
N LYS A 462 -1.27 15.23 7.87
CA LYS A 462 0.15 15.47 7.60
C LYS A 462 1.03 14.94 8.73
N TYR A 463 0.64 15.17 9.98
CA TYR A 463 1.34 14.66 11.16
C TYR A 463 1.35 13.13 11.21
N HIS A 464 0.18 12.48 11.11
CA HIS A 464 0.10 11.02 11.21
C HIS A 464 0.76 10.30 10.04
N ILE A 465 0.67 10.83 8.81
CA ILE A 465 1.42 10.29 7.66
C ILE A 465 2.92 10.42 7.93
N ASN A 466 3.41 11.58 8.35
CA ASN A 466 4.83 11.75 8.65
C ASN A 466 5.29 10.77 9.75
N LYS A 467 4.48 10.57 10.78
CA LYS A 467 4.75 9.63 11.87
C LYS A 467 4.76 8.17 11.39
N LEU A 468 3.81 7.78 10.55
CA LEU A 468 3.71 6.43 9.98
C LEU A 468 4.98 6.06 9.20
N PHE A 469 5.41 6.94 8.28
CA PHE A 469 6.59 6.73 7.44
C PHE A 469 7.90 6.82 8.22
N ARG A 470 7.96 7.60 9.31
CA ARG A 470 9.13 7.61 10.21
C ARG A 470 9.27 6.31 10.99
N LYS A 471 8.15 5.76 11.49
CA LYS A 471 8.15 4.49 12.22
C LYS A 471 8.35 3.28 11.32
N ASN A 472 7.93 3.37 10.07
CA ASN A 472 7.91 2.28 9.11
C ASN A 472 8.54 2.74 7.79
N PRO A 473 9.89 2.82 7.72
CA PRO A 473 10.58 3.23 6.50
C PRO A 473 10.37 2.21 5.36
N TYR A 474 10.06 0.96 5.69
CA TYR A 474 9.93 -0.15 4.75
C TYR A 474 8.49 -0.69 4.67
N PRO A 475 7.97 -0.96 3.47
CA PRO A 475 6.58 -1.42 3.28
C PRO A 475 6.27 -2.72 4.05
N LEU A 476 7.24 -3.63 4.18
CA LEU A 476 7.01 -4.94 4.77
C LEU A 476 6.56 -4.86 6.25
N SER A 477 7.13 -3.93 7.02
CA SER A 477 6.75 -3.67 8.42
C SER A 477 5.27 -3.28 8.59
N ILE A 478 4.69 -2.72 7.53
CA ILE A 478 3.30 -2.28 7.48
C ILE A 478 2.38 -3.41 6.99
N ILE A 479 2.82 -4.17 5.98
CA ILE A 479 2.01 -5.21 5.33
C ILE A 479 1.80 -6.41 6.25
N LEU A 480 2.87 -6.87 6.90
CA LEU A 480 2.84 -8.11 7.70
C LEU A 480 2.41 -7.89 9.15
N ASP A 481 2.10 -6.63 9.53
CA ASP A 481 1.75 -6.19 10.89
C ASP A 481 2.58 -6.88 11.99
N ARG A 482 3.88 -7.08 11.70
CA ARG A 482 4.80 -7.81 12.59
C ARG A 482 5.09 -6.92 13.80
N LYS A 483 4.46 -7.24 14.92
CA LYS A 483 4.80 -6.70 16.26
C LYS A 483 6.13 -7.24 16.77
#